data_AF-A0A060YPD9-F1
#
_entry.id   AF-A0A060YPD9-F1
#
_cell.length_a   1.000
_cell.length_b   1.000
_cell.length_c   1.000
_cell.angle_alpha   90.00
_cell.angle_beta   90.00
_cell.angle_gamma   90.00
#
_symmetry.space_group_name_H-M   'P 1'
#
loop_
_entity.id
_entity.type
_entity.pdbx_description
1 polymer ?
#
loop_
_entity_poly.entity_id
_entity_poly.type
_entity_poly.pdbx_seq_one_letter_code
_entity_poly.pdbx_strand_id
1 'polypeptide(L)'
;MAESQLTCMEDGHIKENVPESKPEFYYSEEQRAAVEQLLKNGDGAFKMRLKEDKVKDFLSARDIKTIRNTFKEYDTEDEEKCGELKAKPDDSKANSGHHSTYWPQMSDTEVPPLDLGWPNGGLFKGVTRVAVHTHPPKENGPHIKEVIRRLIQEATKVLAIVMDLLTDIQILQDLLDAASRRSVAVYILLDVSGVPHFLDMCCRLQVGAQHLRNIRTRTVQGTGLGLSFGKLLGSLCSKYMLVDGDKVMFGSYR
;
A
#
# COMPACT_ATOMS: atom_id res chain seq x y z
N MET A 1 -9.04 -37.48 0.19
CA MET A 1 -8.49 -36.15 -0.16
C MET A 1 -9.38 -35.32 -1.08
N ALA A 2 -10.38 -35.91 -1.78
CA ALA A 2 -11.37 -35.15 -2.56
C ALA A 2 -12.55 -34.59 -1.73
N GLU A 3 -12.81 -35.14 -0.54
CA GLU A 3 -13.96 -34.73 0.30
C GLU A 3 -13.78 -33.34 0.91
N SER A 4 -12.56 -32.91 1.21
CA SER A 4 -12.30 -31.59 1.81
C SER A 4 -12.58 -30.43 0.85
N GLN A 5 -12.50 -30.66 -0.47
CA GLN A 5 -12.79 -29.63 -1.48
C GLN A 5 -14.27 -29.55 -1.83
N LEU A 6 -15.03 -30.63 -1.62
CA LEU A 6 -16.48 -30.66 -1.80
C LEU A 6 -17.22 -29.92 -0.67
N THR A 7 -16.67 -29.89 0.55
CA THR A 7 -17.23 -29.10 1.66
C THR A 7 -17.27 -27.59 1.42
N CYS A 8 -16.46 -27.08 0.48
CA CYS A 8 -16.47 -25.67 0.10
C CYS A 8 -17.50 -25.35 -0.98
N MET A 9 -18.08 -26.38 -1.61
CA MET A 9 -19.05 -26.27 -2.71
C MET A 9 -20.48 -26.67 -2.31
N GLU A 10 -20.69 -27.18 -1.09
CA GLU A 10 -22.02 -27.33 -0.51
C GLU A 10 -22.49 -25.99 0.06
N ASP A 11 -23.13 -25.24 -0.83
CA ASP A 11 -23.86 -24.00 -0.60
C ASP A 11 -24.74 -24.08 0.67
N GLY A 12 -24.36 -23.33 1.72
CA GLY A 12 -25.23 -23.10 2.89
C GLY A 12 -24.54 -22.69 4.18
N HIS A 13 -23.26 -23.04 4.39
CA HIS A 13 -22.51 -22.66 5.59
C HIS A 13 -21.83 -21.29 5.42
N ILE A 14 -22.58 -20.29 4.96
CA ILE A 14 -22.12 -18.90 4.99
C ILE A 14 -22.18 -18.46 6.45
N LYS A 15 -20.99 -18.46 7.07
CA LYS A 15 -20.69 -18.02 8.44
C LYS A 15 -21.19 -18.99 9.51
N GLU A 16 -20.26 -19.75 10.07
CA GLU A 16 -20.37 -20.07 11.48
C GLU A 16 -20.55 -18.71 12.19
N ASN A 17 -21.71 -18.46 12.80
CA ASN A 17 -22.00 -17.21 13.49
C ASN A 17 -21.12 -17.14 14.73
N VAL A 18 -19.86 -16.77 14.54
CA VAL A 18 -18.91 -16.54 15.62
C VAL A 18 -19.42 -15.33 16.39
N PRO A 19 -19.70 -15.46 17.69
CA PRO A 19 -20.13 -14.31 18.49
C PRO A 19 -19.03 -13.25 18.56
N GLU A 20 -19.40 -11.96 18.62
CA GLU A 20 -18.45 -10.84 18.73
C GLU A 20 -17.48 -10.95 19.93
N SER A 21 -17.82 -11.76 20.94
CA SER A 21 -16.98 -11.99 22.11
C SER A 21 -15.75 -12.86 21.85
N LYS A 22 -15.73 -13.58 20.72
CA LYS A 22 -14.68 -14.50 20.35
C LYS A 22 -13.66 -13.84 19.42
N PRO A 23 -12.34 -14.11 19.59
CA PRO A 23 -11.30 -13.51 18.75
C PRO A 23 -11.38 -13.96 17.29
N GLU A 24 -12.08 -15.05 16.99
CA GLU A 24 -12.32 -15.51 15.61
C GLU A 24 -13.36 -14.64 14.87
N PHE A 25 -14.05 -13.72 15.56
CA PHE A 25 -14.96 -12.77 14.93
C PHE A 25 -14.17 -11.71 14.17
N TYR A 26 -14.09 -11.90 12.85
CA TYR A 26 -13.32 -11.03 11.96
C TYR A 26 -14.19 -10.13 11.07
N TYR A 27 -15.43 -10.53 10.79
CA TYR A 27 -16.25 -9.88 9.78
C TYR A 27 -17.74 -9.87 10.13
N SER A 28 -18.40 -8.72 9.96
CA SER A 28 -19.85 -8.55 10.05
C SER A 28 -20.39 -7.75 8.87
N GLU A 29 -21.45 -8.27 8.24
CA GLU A 29 -22.17 -7.56 7.17
C GLU A 29 -22.97 -6.38 7.70
N GLU A 30 -23.47 -6.47 8.92
CA GLU A 30 -24.22 -5.39 9.56
C GLU A 30 -23.32 -4.17 9.75
N GLN A 31 -22.07 -4.41 10.21
CA GLN A 31 -21.04 -3.38 10.31
C GLN A 31 -20.66 -2.82 8.94
N ARG A 32 -20.48 -3.67 7.91
CA ARG A 32 -20.19 -3.22 6.53
C ARG A 32 -21.33 -2.37 5.97
N ALA A 33 -22.59 -2.80 6.13
CA ALA A 33 -23.76 -2.08 5.66
C ALA A 33 -23.94 -0.74 6.38
N ALA A 34 -23.63 -0.67 7.68
CA ALA A 34 -23.61 0.59 8.42
C ALA A 34 -22.58 1.56 7.83
N VAL A 35 -21.35 1.10 7.51
CA VAL A 35 -20.33 1.93 6.83
C VAL A 35 -20.82 2.39 5.45
N GLU A 36 -21.55 1.55 4.73
CA GLU A 36 -22.15 1.92 3.44
C GLU A 36 -23.18 3.07 3.59
N GLN A 37 -24.03 3.01 4.62
CA GLN A 37 -24.98 4.07 4.94
C GLN A 37 -24.27 5.35 5.41
N LEU A 38 -23.17 5.23 6.14
CA LEU A 38 -22.34 6.37 6.54
C LEU A 38 -21.81 7.14 5.32
N LEU A 39 -21.38 6.42 4.28
CA LEU A 39 -20.84 7.00 3.06
C LEU A 39 -21.92 7.62 2.18
N LYS A 40 -23.08 6.96 2.02
CA LYS A 40 -24.20 7.47 1.21
C LYS A 40 -24.95 8.62 1.86
N ASN A 41 -25.35 8.45 3.12
CA ASN A 41 -26.37 9.26 3.78
C ASN A 41 -25.84 10.00 5.03
N GLY A 42 -24.59 9.76 5.42
CA GLY A 42 -23.92 10.45 6.52
C GLY A 42 -24.14 9.87 7.92
N ASP A 43 -23.63 10.58 8.93
CA ASP A 43 -23.57 10.11 10.34
C ASP A 43 -24.94 9.79 10.95
N GLY A 44 -25.99 10.53 10.54
CA GLY A 44 -27.35 10.27 11.03
C GLY A 44 -27.89 8.91 10.58
N ALA A 45 -27.67 8.55 9.31
CA ALA A 45 -28.09 7.27 8.76
C ALA A 45 -27.27 6.10 9.32
N PHE A 46 -25.97 6.30 9.54
CA PHE A 46 -25.11 5.35 10.24
C PHE A 46 -25.67 4.98 11.62
N LYS A 47 -26.00 5.99 12.45
CA LYS A 47 -26.55 5.77 13.80
C LYS A 47 -27.95 5.16 13.79
N MET A 48 -28.78 5.50 12.80
CA MET A 48 -30.09 4.88 12.63
C MET A 48 -29.94 3.39 12.33
N ARG A 49 -29.04 3.04 11.40
CA ARG A 49 -28.80 1.66 11.02
C ARG A 49 -28.23 0.81 12.16
N LEU A 50 -27.29 1.36 12.93
CA LEU A 50 -26.78 0.69 14.13
C LEU A 50 -27.89 0.35 15.14
N LYS A 51 -28.88 1.23 15.30
CA LYS A 51 -30.03 0.99 16.20
C LYS A 51 -30.97 -0.09 15.65
N GLU A 52 -31.22 -0.11 14.35
CA GLU A 52 -32.03 -1.14 13.69
C GLU A 52 -31.42 -2.53 13.85
N ASP A 53 -30.12 -2.64 13.55
CA ASP A 53 -29.40 -3.92 13.55
C ASP A 53 -28.90 -4.30 14.98
N LYS A 54 -29.17 -3.46 16.00
CA LYS A 54 -28.74 -3.62 17.41
C LYS A 54 -27.22 -3.81 17.56
N VAL A 55 -26.44 -3.19 16.67
CA VAL A 55 -24.98 -3.22 16.68
C VAL A 55 -24.44 -2.08 17.53
N LYS A 56 -23.32 -2.31 18.21
CA LYS A 56 -22.66 -1.26 19.00
C LYS A 56 -22.02 -0.23 18.08
N ASP A 57 -21.98 1.03 18.52
CA ASP A 57 -21.21 2.05 17.80
C ASP A 57 -19.71 1.73 17.90
N PHE A 58 -19.12 1.38 16.76
CA PHE A 58 -17.75 0.88 16.66
C PHE A 58 -16.79 1.87 16.00
N LEU A 59 -17.29 3.00 15.47
CA LEU A 59 -16.45 4.00 14.81
C LEU A 59 -16.31 5.25 15.68
N SER A 60 -15.08 5.70 15.92
CA SER A 60 -14.87 6.99 16.57
C SER A 60 -15.18 8.14 15.60
N ALA A 61 -15.41 9.35 16.13
CA ALA A 61 -15.58 10.54 15.30
C ALA A 61 -14.36 10.82 14.38
N ARG A 62 -13.16 10.41 14.82
CA ARG A 62 -11.95 10.49 14.00
C ARG A 62 -12.04 9.51 12.82
N ASP A 63 -12.46 8.28 13.07
CA ASP A 63 -12.56 7.23 12.05
C ASP A 63 -13.62 7.59 11.01
N ILE A 64 -14.78 8.10 11.45
CA ILE A 64 -15.83 8.60 10.56
C ILE A 64 -15.28 9.68 9.62
N LYS A 65 -14.52 10.64 10.16
CA LYS A 65 -13.91 11.70 9.36
C LYS A 65 -12.87 11.15 8.38
N THR A 66 -12.03 10.21 8.81
CA THR A 66 -11.02 9.59 7.96
C THR A 66 -11.66 8.78 6.84
N ILE A 67 -12.64 7.92 7.15
CA ILE A 67 -13.36 7.10 6.17
C ILE A 67 -14.00 7.98 5.09
N ARG A 68 -14.69 9.06 5.49
CA ARG A 68 -15.33 9.98 4.54
C ARG A 68 -14.32 10.74 3.67
N ASN A 69 -13.17 11.11 4.24
CA ASN A 69 -12.12 11.81 3.49
C ASN A 69 -11.34 10.87 2.54
N THR A 70 -11.25 9.59 2.85
CA THR A 70 -10.50 8.59 2.07
C THR A 70 -11.35 7.95 0.97
N PHE A 71 -12.68 8.05 1.07
CA PHE A 71 -13.60 7.53 0.08
C PHE A 71 -13.45 8.21 -1.27
N LYS A 72 -13.39 7.41 -2.33
CA LYS A 72 -13.46 7.87 -3.72
C LYS A 72 -14.61 7.19 -4.42
N GLU A 73 -15.52 7.99 -4.96
CA GLU A 73 -16.54 7.50 -5.88
C GLU A 73 -15.87 6.93 -7.13
N TYR A 74 -16.51 5.95 -7.77
CA TYR A 74 -16.05 5.53 -9.08
C TYR A 74 -16.43 6.60 -10.08
N ASP A 75 -15.44 7.26 -10.67
CA ASP A 75 -15.67 8.14 -11.81
C ASP A 75 -16.07 7.27 -13.01
N THR A 76 -17.17 7.61 -13.67
CA THR A 76 -17.63 6.94 -14.91
C THR A 76 -16.60 6.99 -16.05
N GLU A 77 -15.57 7.82 -15.93
CA GLU A 77 -14.49 8.00 -16.91
C GLU A 77 -13.25 7.10 -16.65
N ASP A 78 -13.10 6.54 -15.45
CA ASP A 78 -11.98 5.63 -15.13
C ASP A 78 -12.12 4.27 -15.84
N GLU A 79 -13.34 3.91 -16.29
CA GLU A 79 -13.57 2.75 -17.16
C GLU A 79 -13.04 2.98 -18.58
N GLU A 80 -12.98 4.22 -19.07
CA GLU A 80 -12.48 4.51 -20.43
C GLU A 80 -10.95 4.43 -20.50
N LYS A 81 -10.23 4.86 -19.45
CA LYS A 81 -8.76 4.79 -19.42
C LYS A 81 -8.21 3.37 -19.25
N CYS A 82 -9.00 2.44 -18.74
CA CYS A 82 -8.62 1.03 -18.68
C CYS A 82 -8.94 0.28 -19.99
N GLY A 83 -9.70 0.87 -20.92
CA GLY A 83 -10.09 0.28 -22.21
C GLY A 83 -9.23 0.70 -23.41
N GLU A 84 -8.46 1.79 -23.32
CA GLU A 84 -7.71 2.33 -24.47
C GLU A 84 -6.24 1.89 -24.54
N LEU A 85 -5.97 0.59 -24.42
CA LEU A 85 -4.71 0.01 -24.91
C LEU A 85 -5.00 -1.15 -25.86
N LYS A 86 -5.34 -0.77 -27.10
CA LYS A 86 -5.27 -1.57 -28.34
C LYS A 86 -5.88 -2.98 -28.27
N ALA A 87 -7.20 -3.08 -28.25
CA ALA A 87 -7.89 -4.25 -28.79
C ALA A 87 -8.06 -4.09 -30.31
N LYS A 88 -7.48 -5.02 -31.09
CA LYS A 88 -7.82 -5.18 -32.51
C LYS A 88 -9.28 -5.67 -32.62
N PRO A 89 -10.03 -5.28 -33.66
CA PRO A 89 -11.42 -5.66 -33.80
C PRO A 89 -11.52 -7.05 -34.45
N ASP A 90 -11.54 -8.11 -33.65
CA ASP A 90 -12.21 -9.36 -34.02
C ASP A 90 -12.35 -10.26 -32.78
N ASP A 91 -13.46 -10.10 -32.06
CA ASP A 91 -14.38 -11.20 -31.76
C ASP A 91 -15.49 -10.67 -30.85
N SER A 92 -16.62 -10.35 -31.48
CA SER A 92 -17.87 -10.07 -30.80
C SER A 92 -18.41 -11.37 -30.19
N LYS A 93 -18.34 -11.52 -28.86
CA LYS A 93 -19.40 -12.18 -28.06
C LYS A 93 -19.17 -12.03 -26.56
N ALA A 94 -20.15 -11.35 -25.95
CA ALA A 94 -20.57 -11.49 -24.55
C ALA A 94 -19.51 -11.23 -23.46
N ASN A 95 -19.31 -9.95 -23.13
CA ASN A 95 -18.99 -9.58 -21.76
C ASN A 95 -20.06 -8.59 -21.28
N SER A 96 -21.26 -9.10 -21.03
CA SER A 96 -22.30 -8.38 -20.31
C SER A 96 -21.78 -8.06 -18.91
N GLY A 97 -21.75 -6.78 -18.56
CA GLY A 97 -21.27 -6.23 -17.30
C GLY A 97 -21.95 -6.84 -16.07
N HIS A 98 -21.37 -7.92 -15.58
CA HIS A 98 -21.57 -8.42 -14.23
C HIS A 98 -20.22 -8.33 -13.54
N HIS A 99 -20.07 -7.34 -12.65
CA HIS A 99 -19.00 -7.30 -11.67
C HIS A 99 -19.14 -8.52 -10.75
N SER A 100 -18.67 -9.66 -11.22
CA SER A 100 -18.44 -10.81 -10.36
C SER A 100 -17.32 -10.41 -9.41
N THR A 101 -17.63 -10.43 -8.12
CA THR A 101 -16.75 -10.13 -7.00
C THR A 101 -15.74 -11.27 -6.91
N TYR A 102 -14.74 -11.26 -7.78
CA TYR A 102 -13.72 -12.29 -7.81
C TYR A 102 -12.35 -11.65 -7.73
N TRP A 103 -11.65 -11.94 -6.62
CA TRP A 103 -10.25 -11.62 -6.39
C TRP A 103 -9.43 -12.08 -7.60
N PRO A 104 -8.91 -11.18 -8.45
CA PRO A 104 -8.01 -11.62 -9.49
C PRO A 104 -6.71 -12.07 -8.80
N GLN A 105 -6.32 -13.33 -9.00
CA GLN A 105 -5.08 -13.90 -8.47
C GLN A 105 -3.82 -13.22 -9.05
N MET A 106 -3.99 -12.35 -10.04
CA MET A 106 -2.94 -11.57 -10.69
C MET A 106 -3.41 -10.12 -10.71
N SER A 107 -2.56 -9.18 -10.29
CA SER A 107 -2.82 -7.76 -10.55
C SER A 107 -2.86 -7.55 -12.07
N ASP A 108 -3.90 -6.91 -12.59
CA ASP A 108 -4.09 -6.64 -14.04
C ASP A 108 -3.00 -5.75 -14.67
N THR A 109 -1.97 -5.38 -13.90
CA THR A 109 -0.81 -4.61 -14.34
C THR A 109 0.44 -5.49 -14.26
N GLU A 110 1.11 -5.71 -15.40
CA GLU A 110 2.41 -6.38 -15.43
C GLU A 110 3.41 -5.63 -14.54
N VAL A 111 4.13 -6.35 -13.68
CA VAL A 111 5.19 -5.75 -12.85
C VAL A 111 6.28 -5.24 -13.78
N PRO A 112 6.46 -3.92 -13.93
CA PRO A 112 7.39 -3.43 -14.93
C PRO A 112 8.84 -3.74 -14.49
N PRO A 113 9.71 -4.15 -15.44
CA PRO A 113 11.01 -4.74 -15.12
C PRO A 113 11.90 -3.80 -14.30
N LEU A 114 12.79 -4.40 -13.49
CA LEU A 114 13.83 -3.69 -12.75
C LEU A 114 14.94 -3.24 -13.71
N ASP A 115 14.68 -2.16 -14.43
CA ASP A 115 15.49 -1.64 -15.55
C ASP A 115 16.90 -1.16 -15.16
N LEU A 116 17.06 -0.61 -13.96
CA LEU A 116 18.37 -0.23 -13.39
C LEU A 116 19.20 -1.44 -12.88
N GLY A 117 18.66 -2.66 -12.98
CA GLY A 117 19.29 -3.88 -12.51
C GLY A 117 19.03 -4.19 -11.04
N TRP A 118 19.25 -5.45 -10.69
CA TRP A 118 19.18 -5.97 -9.32
C TRP A 118 20.52 -6.66 -9.01
N PRO A 119 21.00 -6.68 -7.74
CA PRO A 119 22.23 -7.39 -7.43
C PRO A 119 22.06 -8.89 -7.75
N ASN A 120 22.66 -9.30 -8.87
CA ASN A 120 22.79 -10.70 -9.26
C ASN A 120 23.87 -11.34 -8.38
N GLY A 121 23.53 -11.66 -7.13
CA GLY A 121 24.57 -12.09 -6.20
C GLY A 121 24.09 -12.51 -4.82
N GLY A 122 23.45 -13.68 -4.77
CA GLY A 122 23.39 -14.51 -3.57
C GLY A 122 22.20 -14.23 -2.67
N LEU A 123 21.32 -15.24 -2.53
CA LEU A 123 20.58 -15.46 -1.29
C LEU A 123 21.53 -15.18 -0.11
N PHE A 124 21.13 -14.37 0.84
CA PHE A 124 21.94 -14.08 2.03
C PHE A 124 22.42 -15.39 2.66
N LYS A 125 23.73 -15.68 2.58
CA LYS A 125 24.37 -16.90 3.10
C LYS A 125 24.96 -16.72 4.51
N GLY A 126 24.58 -15.66 5.21
CA GLY A 126 25.11 -15.28 6.52
C GLY A 126 24.19 -15.64 7.69
N VAL A 127 24.65 -15.33 8.90
CA VAL A 127 23.81 -15.34 10.12
C VAL A 127 23.04 -14.03 10.20
N THR A 128 21.72 -14.10 10.35
CA THR A 128 20.87 -12.92 10.51
C THR A 128 21.17 -12.22 11.84
N ARG A 129 21.65 -10.98 11.78
CA ARG A 129 21.85 -10.12 12.94
C ARG A 129 20.78 -9.06 12.96
N VAL A 130 20.04 -8.95 14.06
CA VAL A 130 18.97 -7.96 14.24
C VAL A 130 19.42 -6.95 15.29
N ALA A 131 19.37 -5.67 14.92
CA ALA A 131 19.59 -4.55 15.84
C ALA A 131 18.31 -3.69 15.87
N VAL A 132 17.86 -3.34 17.07
CA VAL A 132 16.66 -2.52 17.27
C VAL A 132 17.08 -1.13 17.71
N HIS A 133 16.65 -0.12 16.96
CA HIS A 133 16.89 1.29 17.28
C HIS A 133 15.58 1.95 17.66
N THR A 134 15.61 2.78 18.70
CA THR A 134 14.43 3.51 19.20
C THR A 134 14.59 5.01 19.02
N HIS A 135 13.47 5.72 18.94
CA HIS A 135 13.43 7.17 19.00
C HIS A 135 12.43 7.59 20.09
N PRO A 136 12.85 8.27 21.17
CA PRO A 136 14.22 8.72 21.48
C PRO A 136 15.24 7.56 21.65
N PRO A 137 16.54 7.81 21.41
CA PRO A 137 17.57 6.78 21.54
C PRO A 137 17.72 6.33 23.00
N LYS A 138 17.81 5.01 23.21
CA LYS A 138 18.19 4.43 24.51
C LYS A 138 19.72 4.28 24.59
N GLU A 139 20.28 4.48 25.78
CA GLU A 139 21.66 4.12 26.15
C GLU A 139 22.75 4.52 25.13
N ASN A 140 23.05 5.82 24.98
CA ASN A 140 24.07 6.34 24.05
C ASN A 140 23.98 5.81 22.59
N GLY A 141 22.84 5.22 22.20
CA GLY A 141 22.63 4.68 20.87
C GLY A 141 22.44 5.77 19.82
N PRO A 142 22.72 5.48 18.54
CA PRO A 142 22.53 6.44 17.46
C PRO A 142 21.05 6.75 17.25
N HIS A 143 20.76 7.94 16.72
CA HIS A 143 19.41 8.28 16.29
C HIS A 143 19.01 7.43 15.08
N ILE A 144 17.73 7.06 14.98
CA ILE A 144 17.21 6.30 13.82
C ILE A 144 17.54 7.02 12.51
N LYS A 145 17.41 8.36 12.48
CA LYS A 145 17.77 9.18 11.32
C LYS A 145 19.25 8.99 10.91
N GLU A 146 20.16 8.97 11.89
CA GLU A 146 21.58 8.76 11.63
C GLU A 146 21.85 7.39 11.01
N VAL A 147 21.19 6.34 11.54
CA VAL A 147 21.30 4.98 11.01
C VAL A 147 20.80 4.90 9.57
N ILE A 148 19.65 5.51 9.27
CA ILE A 148 19.10 5.55 7.90
C ILE A 148 20.07 6.23 6.94
N ARG A 149 20.57 7.42 7.30
CA ARG A 149 21.49 8.19 6.47
C ARG A 149 22.79 7.42 6.23
N ARG A 150 23.33 6.78 7.27
CA ARG A 150 24.52 5.94 7.17
C ARG A 150 24.32 4.77 6.20
N LEU A 151 23.18 4.08 6.29
CA LEU A 151 22.86 2.98 5.38
C LEU A 151 22.77 3.43 3.91
N ILE A 152 22.18 4.61 3.64
CA ILE A 152 22.09 5.17 2.28
C ILE A 152 23.48 5.61 1.77
N GLN A 153 24.31 6.16 2.65
CA GLN A 153 25.68 6.59 2.31
C GLN A 153 26.63 5.41 2.10
N GLU A 154 26.42 4.29 2.79
CA GLU A 154 27.21 3.05 2.63
C GLU A 154 26.79 2.22 1.40
N ALA A 155 25.60 2.44 0.84
CA ALA A 155 25.09 1.68 -0.29
C ALA A 155 25.98 1.78 -1.53
N THR A 156 26.17 0.66 -2.24
CA THR A 156 27.10 0.57 -3.38
C THR A 156 26.47 0.13 -4.68
N LYS A 157 25.37 -0.64 -4.64
CA LYS A 157 24.76 -1.27 -5.80
C LYS A 157 23.31 -0.83 -5.97
N VAL A 158 22.46 -1.15 -5.00
CA VAL A 158 21.01 -0.99 -5.12
C VAL A 158 20.39 -0.55 -3.79
N LEU A 159 19.46 0.40 -3.87
CA LEU A 159 18.58 0.82 -2.78
C LEU A 159 17.14 0.58 -3.21
N ALA A 160 16.38 -0.19 -2.43
CA ALA A 160 14.94 -0.36 -2.63
C ALA A 160 14.20 0.14 -1.39
N ILE A 161 13.38 1.17 -1.55
CA ILE A 161 12.73 1.89 -0.45
C ILE A 161 11.22 1.78 -0.64
N VAL A 162 10.54 1.42 0.44
CA VAL A 162 9.08 1.36 0.51
C VAL A 162 8.65 2.26 1.66
N MET A 163 7.93 3.33 1.33
CA MET A 163 7.54 4.33 2.32
C MET A 163 6.18 4.97 2.01
N ASP A 164 5.51 5.45 3.05
CA ASP A 164 4.27 6.22 2.97
C ASP A 164 4.54 7.69 2.61
N LEU A 165 5.46 8.33 3.34
CA LEU A 165 5.79 9.74 3.21
C LEU A 165 7.32 9.93 3.20
N LEU A 166 7.83 10.54 2.12
CA LEU A 166 9.26 10.84 1.97
C LEU A 166 9.46 12.35 1.81
N THR A 167 9.57 13.05 2.94
CA THR A 167 9.67 14.53 2.98
C THR A 167 10.96 15.05 3.62
N ASP A 168 11.79 14.19 4.22
CA ASP A 168 13.04 14.62 4.86
C ASP A 168 14.09 15.00 3.81
N ILE A 169 14.44 16.28 3.76
CA ILE A 169 15.38 16.87 2.80
C ILE A 169 16.76 16.20 2.89
N GLN A 170 17.22 15.82 4.09
CA GLN A 170 18.55 15.23 4.25
C GLN A 170 18.60 13.80 3.69
N ILE A 171 17.54 13.02 3.93
CA ILE A 171 17.42 11.65 3.39
C ILE A 171 17.29 11.71 1.87
N LEU A 172 16.46 12.61 1.35
CA LEU A 172 16.33 12.83 -0.10
C LEU A 172 17.65 13.22 -0.75
N GLN A 173 18.40 14.12 -0.13
CA GLN A 173 19.72 14.52 -0.64
C GLN A 173 20.70 13.35 -0.66
N ASP A 174 20.76 12.53 0.39
CA ASP A 174 21.63 11.35 0.42
C ASP A 174 21.26 10.34 -0.69
N LEU A 175 19.95 10.19 -1.00
CA LEU A 175 19.47 9.34 -2.11
C LEU A 175 19.84 9.89 -3.48
N LEU A 176 19.66 11.20 -3.69
CA LEU A 176 20.05 11.87 -4.93
C LEU A 176 21.56 11.79 -5.14
N ASP A 177 22.36 11.95 -4.09
CA ASP A 177 23.82 11.81 -4.14
C ASP A 177 24.24 10.34 -4.40
N ALA A 178 23.52 9.36 -3.84
CA ALA A 178 23.72 7.94 -4.14
C ALA A 178 23.51 7.65 -5.64
N ALA A 179 22.40 8.15 -6.19
CA ALA A 179 22.04 7.91 -7.59
C ALA A 179 22.94 8.65 -8.58
N SER A 180 23.25 9.93 -8.31
CA SER A 180 23.95 10.80 -9.26
C SER A 180 25.47 10.68 -9.20
N ARG A 181 26.07 10.57 -8.01
CA ARG A 181 27.54 10.54 -7.84
C ARG A 181 28.11 9.14 -7.82
N ARG A 182 27.39 8.20 -7.20
CA ARG A 182 27.85 6.81 -7.00
C ARG A 182 27.22 5.83 -8.00
N SER A 183 26.29 6.29 -8.84
CA SER A 183 25.55 5.46 -9.79
C SER A 183 24.82 4.27 -9.15
N VAL A 184 24.37 4.43 -7.89
CA VAL A 184 23.56 3.42 -7.20
C VAL A 184 22.15 3.41 -7.78
N ALA A 185 21.60 2.23 -8.10
CA ALA A 185 20.22 2.13 -8.56
C ALA A 185 19.25 2.31 -7.39
N VAL A 186 18.39 3.32 -7.44
CA VAL A 186 17.43 3.63 -6.37
C VAL A 186 16.00 3.38 -6.87
N TYR A 187 15.33 2.43 -6.23
CA TYR A 187 13.91 2.13 -6.44
C TYR A 187 13.12 2.65 -5.24
N ILE A 188 12.11 3.48 -5.50
CA ILE A 188 11.24 4.05 -4.47
C ILE A 188 9.81 3.63 -4.78
N LEU A 189 9.17 2.93 -3.85
CA LEU A 189 7.73 2.68 -3.84
C LEU A 189 7.12 3.60 -2.79
N LEU A 190 6.32 4.56 -3.25
CA LEU A 190 5.71 5.59 -2.43
C LEU A 190 4.19 5.41 -2.41
N ASP A 191 3.57 5.60 -1.25
CA ASP A 191 2.10 5.65 -1.18
C ASP A 191 1.55 6.83 -2.00
N VAL A 192 0.40 6.63 -2.65
CA VAL A 192 -0.24 7.66 -3.50
C VAL A 192 -0.49 8.95 -2.72
N SER A 193 -0.82 8.86 -1.43
CA SER A 193 -1.00 10.03 -0.57
C SER A 193 0.28 10.83 -0.31
N GLY A 194 1.45 10.20 -0.40
CA GLY A 194 2.75 10.83 -0.18
C GLY A 194 3.27 11.60 -1.40
N VAL A 195 2.76 11.31 -2.60
CA VAL A 195 3.28 11.82 -3.87
C VAL A 195 3.32 13.35 -3.95
N PRO A 196 2.25 14.09 -3.58
CA PRO A 196 2.28 15.55 -3.69
C PRO A 196 3.40 16.17 -2.83
N HIS A 197 3.61 15.64 -1.63
CA HIS A 197 4.63 16.10 -0.70
C HIS A 197 6.05 15.76 -1.19
N PHE A 198 6.23 14.57 -1.77
CA PHE A 198 7.49 14.17 -2.37
C PHE A 198 7.87 15.06 -3.56
N LEU A 199 6.90 15.34 -4.46
CA LEU A 199 7.13 16.23 -5.61
C LEU A 199 7.50 17.65 -5.16
N ASP A 200 6.84 18.19 -4.12
CA ASP A 200 7.21 19.48 -3.55
C ASP A 200 8.65 19.49 -3.05
N MET A 201 9.09 18.45 -2.32
CA MET A 201 10.48 18.35 -1.88
C MET A 201 11.47 18.21 -3.05
N CYS A 202 11.13 17.43 -4.08
CA CYS A 202 11.95 17.32 -5.30
C CYS A 202 12.11 18.67 -6.02
N CYS A 203 11.04 19.46 -6.07
CA CYS A 203 11.09 20.83 -6.61
C CYS A 203 12.02 21.72 -5.79
N ARG A 204 11.93 21.66 -4.45
CA ARG A 204 12.79 22.44 -3.54
C ARG A 204 14.26 22.05 -3.63
N LEU A 205 14.55 20.77 -3.88
CA LEU A 205 15.90 20.24 -4.10
C LEU A 205 16.42 20.44 -5.53
N GLN A 206 15.63 21.05 -6.43
CA GLN A 206 15.98 21.27 -7.84
C GLN A 206 16.45 19.99 -8.54
N VAL A 207 15.70 18.90 -8.35
CA VAL A 207 16.02 17.59 -8.93
C VAL A 207 16.02 17.65 -10.46
N GLY A 208 17.21 17.75 -11.06
CA GLY A 208 17.40 17.70 -12.51
C GLY A 208 17.44 16.29 -13.10
N ALA A 209 17.42 16.21 -14.43
CA ALA A 209 17.43 14.94 -15.19
C ALA A 209 18.63 14.03 -14.89
N GLN A 210 19.77 14.59 -14.48
CA GLN A 210 20.95 13.81 -14.10
C GLN A 210 20.71 12.94 -12.86
N HIS A 211 19.95 13.44 -11.89
CA HIS A 211 19.61 12.70 -10.68
C HIS A 211 18.63 11.55 -10.96
N LEU A 212 17.74 11.74 -11.94
CA LEU A 212 16.69 10.76 -12.28
C LEU A 212 17.18 9.60 -13.16
N ARG A 213 18.43 9.60 -13.60
CA ARG A 213 18.98 8.51 -14.43
C ARG A 213 18.95 7.17 -13.71
N ASN A 214 19.31 7.18 -12.43
CA ASN A 214 19.39 5.98 -11.57
C ASN A 214 18.33 5.98 -10.47
N ILE A 215 17.23 6.74 -10.64
CA ILE A 215 16.11 6.72 -9.70
C ILE A 215 14.83 6.31 -10.43
N ARG A 216 14.10 5.36 -9.85
CA ARG A 216 12.77 4.95 -10.28
C ARG A 216 11.81 5.06 -9.11
N THR A 217 10.96 6.08 -9.15
CA THR A 217 9.86 6.22 -8.20
C THR A 217 8.57 5.68 -8.81
N ARG A 218 7.91 4.78 -8.10
CA ARG A 218 6.58 4.26 -8.45
C ARG A 218 5.64 4.49 -7.29
N THR A 219 4.37 4.63 -7.62
CA THR A 219 3.31 4.81 -6.66
C THR A 219 2.64 3.48 -6.41
N VAL A 220 2.35 3.18 -5.15
CA VAL A 220 1.60 2.00 -4.74
C VAL A 220 0.39 2.48 -3.97
N GLN A 221 -0.74 1.85 -4.22
CA GLN A 221 -1.95 2.07 -3.46
C GLN A 221 -2.24 0.82 -2.62
N GLY A 222 -2.56 1.01 -1.35
CA GLY A 222 -2.95 -0.10 -0.49
C GLY A 222 -4.29 -0.69 -0.95
N THR A 223 -4.48 -1.98 -0.69
CA THR A 223 -5.78 -2.64 -0.86
C THR A 223 -6.78 -2.05 0.12
N GLY A 224 -7.92 -1.61 -0.39
CA GLY A 224 -8.98 -1.01 0.40
C GLY A 224 -10.31 -1.75 0.24
N LEU A 225 -11.40 -1.13 0.68
CA LEU A 225 -12.74 -1.70 0.61
C LEU A 225 -13.46 -1.19 -0.64
N GLY A 226 -13.72 -2.08 -1.60
CA GLY A 226 -14.60 -1.81 -2.73
C GLY A 226 -16.07 -1.88 -2.32
N LEU A 227 -16.85 -0.87 -2.69
CA LEU A 227 -18.31 -0.79 -2.54
C LEU A 227 -18.93 -0.62 -3.93
N SER A 228 -20.25 -0.77 -4.05
CA SER A 228 -20.93 -0.69 -5.37
C SER A 228 -20.88 0.69 -6.03
N PHE A 229 -20.58 1.75 -5.29
CA PHE A 229 -20.61 3.15 -5.76
C PHE A 229 -19.25 3.86 -5.58
N GLY A 230 -18.23 3.14 -5.13
CA GLY A 230 -16.89 3.69 -4.92
C GLY A 230 -16.01 2.77 -4.10
N LYS A 231 -14.82 3.24 -3.78
CA LYS A 231 -13.84 2.49 -2.98
C LYS A 231 -13.25 3.34 -1.87
N LEU A 232 -13.12 2.76 -0.68
CA LEU A 232 -12.22 3.26 0.33
C LEU A 232 -10.82 2.80 -0.03
N LEU A 233 -9.87 3.74 -0.10
CA LEU A 233 -8.50 3.42 -0.45
C LEU A 233 -7.73 2.90 0.76
N GLY A 234 -6.98 1.82 0.58
CA GLY A 234 -5.99 1.38 1.56
C GLY A 234 -4.74 2.26 1.50
N SER A 235 -4.04 2.37 2.63
CA SER A 235 -2.71 2.99 2.69
C SER A 235 -1.64 1.92 2.86
N LEU A 236 -0.42 2.24 2.44
CA LEU A 236 0.73 1.37 2.58
C LEU A 236 1.21 1.36 4.05
N CYS A 237 0.98 0.24 4.75
CA CYS A 237 1.33 0.12 6.17
C CYS A 237 2.79 -0.31 6.44
N SER A 238 3.45 -0.96 5.48
CA SER A 238 4.81 -1.48 5.67
C SER A 238 5.85 -0.47 5.20
N LYS A 239 6.80 -0.13 6.07
CA LYS A 239 7.94 0.74 5.70
C LYS A 239 9.23 -0.03 5.84
N TYR A 240 9.99 -0.11 4.76
CA TYR A 240 11.27 -0.77 4.78
C TYR A 240 12.21 -0.23 3.71
N MET A 241 13.50 -0.48 3.94
CA MET A 241 14.57 -0.16 3.01
C MET A 241 15.48 -1.37 2.90
N LEU A 242 15.70 -1.85 1.67
CA LEU A 242 16.73 -2.83 1.35
C LEU A 242 17.94 -2.10 0.77
N VAL A 243 19.12 -2.49 1.24
CA VAL A 243 20.40 -1.96 0.79
C VAL A 243 21.23 -3.13 0.26
N ASP A 244 21.71 -3.02 -0.98
CA ASP A 244 22.62 -3.93 -1.68
C ASP A 244 22.21 -5.42 -1.75
N GLY A 245 21.01 -5.75 -1.26
CA GLY A 245 20.49 -7.12 -1.15
C GLY A 245 20.90 -7.88 0.12
N ASP A 246 21.65 -7.25 1.04
CA ASP A 246 22.21 -7.90 2.24
C ASP A 246 21.75 -7.28 3.56
N LYS A 247 21.36 -6.00 3.57
CA LYS A 247 20.85 -5.29 4.74
C LYS A 247 19.40 -4.87 4.51
N VAL A 248 18.57 -5.04 5.55
CA VAL A 248 17.18 -4.58 5.55
C VAL A 248 16.92 -3.76 6.81
N MET A 249 16.31 -2.60 6.64
CA MET A 249 15.76 -1.80 7.73
C MET A 249 14.24 -1.82 7.63
N PHE A 250 13.57 -2.19 8.72
CA PHE A 250 12.12 -2.20 8.84
C PHE A 250 11.73 -1.47 10.12
N GLY A 251 10.67 -0.66 10.09
CA GLY A 251 10.19 0.00 11.29
C GLY A 251 9.11 1.05 11.05
N SER A 252 8.80 1.79 12.10
CA SER A 252 7.73 2.80 12.12
C SER A 252 8.26 4.24 12.10
N TYR A 253 9.47 4.46 11.58
CA TYR A 253 10.04 5.80 11.48
C TYR A 253 9.12 6.70 10.64
N ARG A 254 8.95 7.94 11.10
CA ARG A 254 8.11 8.97 10.48
C ARG A 254 8.91 10.26 10.43
#